data_AF-A0A923ILS7-F1
#
_entry.id   AF-A0A923ILS7-F1
#
_cell.length_a   1.000
_cell.length_b   1.000
_cell.length_c   1.000
_cell.angle_alpha   90.00
_cell.angle_beta   90.00
_cell.angle_gamma   90.00
#
_symmetry.space_group_name_H-M   'P 1'
#
loop_
_entity.id
_entity.type
_entity.pdbx_description
1 polymer ?
#
loop_
_entity_poly.entity_id
_entity_poly.type
_entity_poly.pdbx_seq_one_letter_code
_entity_poly.pdbx_strand_id
1 'polypeptide(L)' 'MNSTEIQGNWNVTKGKLKQKFAILTDNDLMLLDGKKEELLGRLQEKLGKTKEELQKIIASL' A
#
# COMPACT_ATOMS: atom_id res chain seq x y z
N MET A 1 -1.16 -14.92 -9.01
CA MET A 1 -0.55 -14.24 -10.19
C MET A 1 0.42 -13.18 -9.69
N ASN A 2 1.38 -12.81 -10.52
CA ASN A 2 2.78 -12.41 -10.23
C ASN A 2 3.00 -11.21 -9.28
N SER A 3 3.83 -11.42 -8.24
CA SER A 3 4.33 -10.37 -7.31
C SER A 3 5.24 -9.32 -7.97
N THR A 4 5.59 -9.50 -9.25
CA THR A 4 6.52 -8.67 -10.02
C THR A 4 5.89 -7.39 -10.58
N GLU A 5 4.55 -7.30 -10.66
CA GLU A 5 3.86 -6.11 -11.19
C GLU A 5 3.68 -4.98 -10.16
N ILE A 6 3.73 -5.31 -8.86
CA ILE A 6 3.48 -4.36 -7.77
C ILE A 6 4.52 -3.23 -7.75
N GLN A 7 5.76 -3.51 -8.20
CA GLN A 7 6.83 -2.51 -8.19
C GLN A 7 6.76 -1.55 -9.39
N GLY A 8 6.27 -2.02 -10.55
CA GLY A 8 6.11 -1.17 -11.74
C GLY A 8 4.93 -0.19 -11.61
N ASN A 9 3.89 -0.55 -10.84
CA ASN A 9 2.64 0.20 -10.78
C ASN A 9 2.30 0.78 -9.41
N TRP A 10 3.24 0.85 -8.47
CA TRP A 10 2.99 1.37 -7.11
C TRP A 10 2.30 2.74 -7.11
N ASN A 11 2.65 3.62 -8.06
CA ASN A 11 2.05 4.94 -8.19
C ASN A 11 0.53 4.88 -8.52
N VAL A 12 0.09 3.85 -9.24
CA VAL A 12 -1.33 3.57 -9.52
C VAL A 12 -1.99 2.92 -8.31
N THR A 13 -1.33 1.93 -7.71
CA THR A 13 -1.84 1.23 -6.51
C THR A 13 -2.06 2.19 -5.35
N LYS A 14 -1.13 3.13 -5.09
CA LYS A 14 -1.33 4.16 -4.07
C LYS A 14 -2.51 5.08 -4.39
N GLY A 15 -2.72 5.43 -5.67
CA GLY A 15 -3.87 6.22 -6.09
C GLY A 15 -5.18 5.51 -5.75
N LYS A 16 -5.28 4.23 -6.09
CA LYS A 16 -6.44 3.39 -5.76
C LYS A 16 -6.63 3.20 -4.25
N LEU A 17 -5.55 2.99 -3.49
CA LEU A 17 -5.60 2.90 -2.02
C LEU A 17 -6.13 4.20 -1.41
N LYS A 18 -5.66 5.35 -1.88
CA LYS A 18 -6.13 6.67 -1.41
C LYS A 18 -7.60 6.91 -1.75
N GLN A 19 -8.07 6.46 -2.91
CA GLN A 19 -9.50 6.52 -3.24
C GLN A 19 -10.35 5.58 -2.37
N LYS A 20 -9.85 4.38 -2.07
CA LYS A 20 -10.56 3.40 -1.25
C LYS A 20 -10.55 3.75 0.24
N PHE A 21 -9.49 4.40 0.70
CA PHE A 21 -9.29 4.80 2.08
C PHE A 21 -9.00 6.30 2.15
N ALA A 22 -10.06 7.09 2.37
CA ALA A 22 -9.94 8.55 2.51
C ALA A 22 -9.03 8.99 3.67
N ILE A 23 -8.72 8.08 4.60
CA ILE A 23 -7.80 8.32 5.73
C ILE A 23 -6.32 8.30 5.32
N LEU A 24 -6.01 7.71 4.16
CA LEU A 24 -4.65 7.59 3.66
C LEU A 24 -4.27 8.85 2.90
N THR A 25 -3.09 9.38 3.23
CA THR A 25 -2.51 10.51 2.50
C THR A 25 -1.36 10.06 1.61
N ASP A 26 -0.93 10.94 0.70
CA ASP A 26 0.22 10.62 -0.17
C ASP A 26 1.49 10.33 0.64
N ASN A 27 1.64 10.96 1.82
CA ASN A 27 2.73 10.69 2.77
C ASN A 27 2.67 9.27 3.36
N ASP A 28 1.48 8.75 3.64
CA ASP A 28 1.32 7.38 4.16
C ASP A 28 1.64 6.32 3.10
N LEU A 29 1.44 6.68 1.83
CA LEU A 29 1.64 5.80 0.68
C LEU A 29 2.96 6.08 -0.08
N MET A 30 3.82 6.90 0.52
CA MET A 30 5.11 7.26 -0.04
C MET A 30 6.08 6.09 0.12
N LEU A 31 6.22 5.31 -0.95
CA LEU A 31 7.22 4.25 -1.00
C LEU A 31 8.56 4.87 -1.39
N LEU A 32 9.41 5.11 -0.39
CA LEU A 32 10.82 5.39 -0.61
C LEU A 32 11.51 4.07 -0.96
N ASP A 33 12.45 4.10 -1.90
CA ASP A 33 13.18 2.91 -2.35
C ASP A 33 13.79 2.16 -1.14
N GLY A 34 13.51 0.86 -1.03
CA GLY A 34 13.92 0.04 0.13
C GLY A 34 13.05 0.16 1.39
N LYS A 35 12.06 1.06 1.47
CA LYS A 35 11.22 1.27 2.67
C LYS A 35 9.81 0.65 2.61
N LYS A 36 9.64 -0.43 1.84
CA LYS A 36 8.34 -1.11 1.70
C LYS A 36 7.78 -1.63 3.02
N GLU A 37 8.66 -2.11 3.90
CA GLU A 37 8.28 -2.60 5.22
C GLU A 37 7.80 -1.49 6.16
N GLU A 38 8.46 -0.32 6.13
CA GLU A 38 8.07 0.84 6.92
C GLU A 38 6.69 1.35 6.50
N LEU A 39 6.44 1.39 5.18
CA LEU A 39 5.14 1.76 4.62
C LEU A 39 4.02 0.79 5.03
N LEU A 40 4.28 -0.52 4.99
CA LEU A 40 3.33 -1.52 5.45
C LEU A 40 3.04 -1.39 6.96
N GLY A 41 4.04 -1.04 7.77
CA GLY A 41 3.87 -0.77 9.20
C GLY A 41 2.94 0.41 9.46
N ARG A 42 3.18 1.54 8.78
CA ARG A 42 2.34 2.74 8.89
C ARG A 42 0.91 2.47 8.44
N LEU A 43 0.75 1.75 7.33
CA LEU A 43 -0.57 1.35 6.82
C LEU A 43 -1.29 0.44 7.82
N GLN A 44 -0.59 -0.47 8.48
CA GLN A 44 -1.17 -1.33 9.50
C GLN A 44 -1.69 -0.52 10.69
N GLU A 45 -0.93 0.46 11.16
CA GLU A 45 -1.36 1.33 12.26
C GLU A 45 -2.52 2.26 11.86
N LYS A 46 -2.45 2.88 10.68
CA LYS A 46 -3.50 3.79 10.18
C LYS A 46 -4.81 3.10 9.86
N LEU A 47 -4.75 1.95 9.19
CA LEU A 47 -5.93 1.21 8.74
C LEU A 47 -6.42 0.23 9.81
N GLY A 48 -5.63 -0.03 10.85
CA GLY A 48 -5.91 -1.08 11.83
C GLY A 48 -5.96 -2.48 11.20
N LYS A 49 -5.24 -2.69 10.08
CA LYS A 49 -5.29 -3.92 9.29
C LYS A 49 -3.96 -4.66 9.33
N THR A 50 -4.00 -5.98 9.40
CA THR A 50 -2.79 -6.80 9.36
C THR A 50 -2.07 -6.67 8.02
N LYS A 51 -0.76 -6.96 8.01
CA LYS A 51 0.04 -7.03 6.77
C LYS A 51 -0.60 -7.91 5.71
N GLU A 52 -1.20 -9.04 6.09
CA GLU A 52 -1.90 -9.95 5.16
C GLU A 52 -3.12 -9.30 4.50
N GLU A 53 -3.95 -8.61 5.28
CA GLU A 53 -5.10 -7.86 4.77
C GLU A 53 -4.65 -6.78 3.78
N LEU A 54 -3.60 -6.03 4.13
CA LEU A 54 -3.01 -5.02 3.25
C LEU A 54 -2.49 -5.63 1.96
N GLN A 55 -1.77 -6.76 2.04
CA GLN A 55 -1.28 -7.47 0.87
C GLN A 55 -2.41 -7.96 -0.02
N LYS A 56 -3.50 -8.50 0.56
CA LYS A 56 -4.69 -8.90 -0.21
C LYS A 56 -5.35 -7.72 -0.90
N ILE A 57 -5.47 -6.58 -0.21
CA ILE A 57 -6.01 -5.36 -0.81
C ILE A 57 -5.11 -4.92 -1.96
N ILE A 58 -3.81 -4.79 -1.73
CA ILE A 58 -2.82 -4.38 -2.73
C ILE A 58 -2.82 -5.33 -3.94
N ALA A 59 -2.91 -6.64 -3.71
CA ALA A 59 -2.98 -7.66 -4.77
C ALA A 59 -4.33 -7.66 -5.52
N SER A 60 -5.38 -7.09 -4.93
CA SER A 60 -6.72 -6.98 -5.53
C SER A 60 -6.94 -5.65 -6.27
N LEU A 61 -5.96 -4.73 -6.25
CA LEU A 61 -6.03 -3.41 -6.88
C LEU A 61 -5.33 -3.39 -8.24
#